data_AF-A0A7C1IHN6-F1
#
_entry.id   AF-A0A7C1IHN6-F1
#
_cell.length_a   1.000
_cell.length_b   1.000
_cell.length_c   1.000
_cell.angle_alpha   90.00
_cell.angle_beta   90.00
_cell.angle_gamma   90.00
#
_symmetry.space_group_name_H-M   'P 1'
#
loop_
_entity.id
_entity.type
_entity.pdbx_description
1 polymer ?
#
loop_
_entity_poly.entity_id
_entity_poly.type
_entity_poly.pdbx_seq_one_letter_code
_entity_poly.pdbx_strand_id
1 'polypeptide(L)'
;KEAFIEIDRMGSTIVQLGRYRIVISRPPLSSRWEITAVRPLVKLSLSDYNLPEKLIKRLEEKAEGILIAGAPGMGKTTFAQALAEHYAKKGKVVKTIESPRDMVLPPEVVQYSKNFAEKDELHDILLLSRPDYTFFDELRGDDDFRLYVDLRLAGIGMVGVLHATSPIDAIQRFIGRVELGMIPSIIDTVIFIDKGRVSKVYEVGITVKLPTGLKEAELSRPVVEVRDFITEELEYEIYTFGEQTVVIPVKKEKKRVDTRLKSQLESLIPNGEIEFIGSNQILIKVPRDVARLITKRARRLRKLAEKYGYELKFEME
;
A
#
# COMPACT_ATOMS: atom_id res chain seq x y z
N LYS A 1 13.86 34.99 5.85
CA LYS A 1 14.17 33.60 5.46
C LYS A 1 14.70 32.92 6.68
N GLU A 2 13.88 32.07 7.29
CA GLU A 2 14.19 31.44 8.57
C GLU A 2 15.10 30.24 8.35
N ALA A 3 16.21 30.22 9.08
CA ALA A 3 17.05 29.05 9.24
C ALA A 3 16.78 28.54 10.64
N PHE A 4 16.55 27.24 10.79
CA PHE A 4 16.38 26.63 12.10
C PHE A 4 17.10 25.29 12.17
N ILE A 5 17.48 24.93 13.38
CA ILE A 5 18.04 23.61 13.68
C ILE A 5 16.85 22.69 13.93
N GLU A 6 16.74 21.62 13.16
CA GLU A 6 15.65 20.65 13.27
C GLU A 6 16.02 19.50 14.22
N ILE A 7 17.29 19.10 14.21
CA ILE A 7 17.85 18.10 15.13
C ILE A 7 19.25 18.55 15.51
N ASP A 8 19.59 18.57 16.80
CA ASP A 8 20.96 18.66 17.27
C ASP A 8 21.23 17.55 18.27
N ARG A 9 22.15 16.65 17.92
CA ARG A 9 22.56 15.50 18.73
C ARG A 9 24.07 15.44 18.79
N MET A 10 24.59 14.66 19.73
CA MET A 10 26.03 14.41 19.80
C MET A 10 26.51 13.75 18.50
N GLY A 11 27.33 14.48 17.74
CA GLY A 11 27.89 14.00 16.47
C GLY A 11 27.06 14.28 15.21
N SER A 12 25.82 14.79 15.31
CA SER A 12 25.03 15.20 14.14
C SER A 12 24.13 16.40 14.37
N THR A 13 24.04 17.27 13.36
CA THR A 13 23.15 18.42 13.36
C THR A 13 22.42 18.48 12.01
N ILE A 14 21.09 18.60 12.03
CA ILE A 14 20.26 18.79 10.83
C ILE A 14 19.72 20.22 10.87
N VAL A 15 20.04 20.99 9.83
CA VAL A 15 19.64 22.40 9.69
C VAL A 15 18.76 22.55 8.46
N GLN A 16 17.61 23.19 8.64
CA GLN A 16 16.77 23.63 7.54
C GLN A 16 17.10 25.09 7.22
N LEU A 17 17.71 25.32 6.06
CA LEU A 17 18.11 26.65 5.57
C LEU A 17 17.31 27.02 4.32
N GLY A 18 16.17 27.68 4.54
CA GLY A 18 15.21 27.96 3.46
C GLY A 18 14.72 26.66 2.81
N ARG A 19 15.20 26.34 1.60
CA ARG A 19 14.86 25.09 0.89
C ARG A 19 15.97 24.04 0.96
N TYR A 20 17.09 24.33 1.62
CA TYR A 20 18.17 23.35 1.75
C TYR A 20 18.02 22.61 3.07
N ARG A 21 18.07 21.28 3.00
CA ARG A 21 18.31 20.44 4.17
C ARG A 21 19.80 20.17 4.25
N ILE A 22 20.42 20.65 5.32
CA ILE A 22 21.85 20.50 5.58
C ILE A 22 22.02 19.50 6.71
N VAL A 23 22.68 18.38 6.43
CA VAL A 23 23.06 17.37 7.42
C VAL A 23 24.55 17.51 7.68
N ILE A 24 24.90 17.79 8.93
CA ILE A 24 26.28 17.92 9.40
C ILE A 24 26.56 16.71 10.30
N SER A 25 27.58 15.93 10.00
CA SER A 25 28.07 14.86 10.88
C SER A 25 29.51 15.12 11.29
N ARG A 26 29.83 14.80 12.55
CA ARG A 26 31.16 14.98 13.18
C ARG A 26 31.49 13.83 14.14
N PRO A 27 32.77 13.60 14.49
CA PRO A 27 33.14 12.62 15.52
C PRO A 27 32.40 12.85 16.84
N PRO A 28 32.02 11.79 17.58
CA PRO A 28 32.32 10.37 17.35
C PRO A 28 31.38 9.64 16.37
N LEU A 29 30.30 10.27 15.90
CA LEU A 29 29.34 9.63 15.00
C LEU A 29 29.94 9.29 13.62
N SER A 30 30.86 10.14 13.15
CA SER A 30 31.57 9.97 11.89
C SER A 30 33.08 10.04 12.10
N SER A 31 33.87 9.51 11.17
CA SER A 31 35.34 9.52 11.27
C SER A 31 35.95 10.91 11.07
N ARG A 32 35.20 11.84 10.48
CA ARG A 32 35.60 13.21 10.16
C ARG A 32 34.36 14.09 10.01
N TRP A 33 34.56 15.39 9.90
CA TRP A 33 33.48 16.30 9.54
C TRP A 33 32.98 16.03 8.11
N GLU A 34 31.66 15.95 7.97
CA GLU A 34 30.97 15.85 6.68
C GLU A 34 29.75 16.77 6.71
N ILE A 35 29.52 17.48 5.60
CA ILE A 35 28.39 18.39 5.41
C ILE A 35 27.72 18.03 4.08
N THR A 36 26.46 17.61 4.15
CA THR A 36 25.64 17.28 2.99
C THR A 36 24.48 18.28 2.90
N ALA A 37 24.44 19.09 1.85
CA ALA A 37 23.36 20.04 1.60
C ALA A 37 22.52 19.60 0.41
N VAL A 38 21.26 19.24 0.65
CA VAL A 38 20.33 18.77 -0.37
C VAL A 38 19.24 19.82 -0.61
N ARG A 39 18.95 20.08 -1.88
CA ARG A 39 17.81 20.91 -2.29
C ARG A 39 16.72 20.02 -2.90
N PRO A 40 15.46 20.11 -2.47
CA PRO A 40 14.34 19.47 -3.16
C PRO A 40 14.29 19.96 -4.62
N LEU A 41 14.39 19.02 -5.56
CA LEU A 41 14.48 19.32 -6.99
C LEU A 41 13.11 19.47 -7.66
N VAL A 42 12.06 18.84 -7.12
CA VAL A 42 10.77 18.71 -7.82
C VAL A 42 9.62 19.08 -6.89
N LYS A 43 8.78 20.02 -7.32
CA LYS A 43 7.47 20.31 -6.73
C LYS A 43 6.42 19.91 -7.76
N LEU A 44 5.65 18.86 -7.45
CA LEU A 44 4.51 18.43 -8.27
C LEU A 44 3.21 18.92 -7.63
N SER A 45 2.26 19.29 -8.46
CA SER A 45 0.87 19.49 -8.12
C SER A 45 0.08 18.19 -8.31
N LEU A 46 -1.10 18.08 -7.69
CA LEU A 46 -1.94 16.89 -7.84
C LEU A 46 -2.36 16.67 -9.31
N SER A 47 -2.56 17.75 -10.07
CA SER A 47 -2.85 17.69 -11.50
C SER A 47 -1.75 17.05 -12.34
N ASP A 48 -0.49 17.15 -11.93
CA ASP A 48 0.64 16.57 -12.69
C ASP A 48 0.63 15.02 -12.68
N TYR A 49 -0.13 14.42 -11.76
CA TYR A 49 -0.30 12.97 -11.69
C TYR A 49 -1.35 12.41 -12.67
N ASN A 50 -2.10 13.28 -13.36
CA ASN A 50 -3.15 12.90 -14.32
C ASN A 50 -4.12 11.84 -13.76
N LEU A 51 -4.57 12.04 -12.52
CA LEU A 51 -5.46 11.10 -11.85
C LEU A 51 -6.84 11.05 -12.56
N PRO A 52 -7.48 9.87 -12.65
CA PRO A 52 -8.85 9.77 -13.15
C PRO A 52 -9.79 10.65 -12.35
N GLU A 53 -10.77 11.29 -13.00
CA GLU A 53 -11.75 12.16 -12.35
C GLU A 53 -12.49 11.45 -11.21
N LYS A 54 -12.81 10.16 -11.39
CA LYS A 54 -13.38 9.29 -10.35
C LYS A 54 -12.56 9.29 -9.06
N LEU A 55 -11.22 9.26 -9.19
CA LEU A 55 -10.31 9.27 -8.05
C LEU A 55 -10.21 10.65 -7.41
N ILE A 56 -10.12 11.72 -8.21
CA ILE A 56 -10.13 13.10 -7.70
C ILE A 56 -11.40 13.33 -6.88
N LYS A 57 -12.56 12.94 -7.41
CA LYS A 57 -13.84 13.07 -6.71
C LYS A 57 -13.87 12.30 -5.39
N ARG A 58 -13.33 11.07 -5.36
CA ARG A 58 -13.21 10.29 -4.11
C ARG A 58 -12.36 11.04 -3.08
N LEU A 59 -11.20 11.55 -3.50
CA LEU A 59 -10.29 12.27 -2.61
C LEU A 59 -10.91 13.54 -2.05
N GLU A 60 -11.77 14.21 -2.80
CA GLU A 60 -12.41 15.46 -2.37
C GLU A 60 -13.64 15.25 -1.48
N GLU A 61 -14.41 14.17 -1.67
CA GLU A 61 -15.75 14.02 -1.08
C GLU A 61 -15.88 12.90 -0.05
N LYS A 62 -15.03 11.87 -0.08
CA LYS A 62 -15.26 10.62 0.67
C LYS A 62 -14.05 10.09 1.42
N ALA A 63 -12.84 10.30 0.90
CA ALA A 63 -11.66 9.69 1.48
C ALA A 63 -11.22 10.43 2.73
N GLU A 64 -11.34 9.78 3.88
CA GLU A 64 -10.98 10.34 5.19
C GLU A 64 -9.76 9.61 5.78
N GLY A 65 -9.56 8.33 5.45
CA GLY A 65 -8.46 7.49 5.90
C GLY A 65 -7.64 7.00 4.73
N ILE A 66 -6.65 7.80 4.36
CA ILE A 66 -5.82 7.59 3.18
C ILE A 66 -4.46 7.06 3.60
N LEU A 67 -4.05 5.92 3.05
CA LEU A 67 -2.67 5.45 3.14
C LEU A 67 -1.95 5.65 1.81
N ILE A 68 -0.82 6.35 1.82
CA ILE A 68 0.09 6.45 0.69
C ILE A 68 1.23 5.46 0.90
N ALA A 69 1.24 4.42 0.08
CA ALA A 69 2.14 3.27 0.21
C ALA A 69 3.07 3.13 -1.01
N GLY A 70 4.16 2.38 -0.85
CA GLY A 70 5.17 2.19 -1.88
C GLY A 70 6.59 2.06 -1.34
N ALA A 71 7.50 1.53 -2.14
CA ALA A 71 8.89 1.31 -1.74
C ALA A 71 9.61 2.64 -1.39
N PRO A 72 10.72 2.60 -0.62
CA PRO A 72 11.56 3.78 -0.40
C PRO A 72 11.97 4.45 -1.72
N GLY A 73 11.97 5.79 -1.73
CA GLY A 73 12.36 6.56 -2.92
C GLY A 73 11.35 6.60 -4.08
N MET A 74 10.15 6.02 -3.94
CA MET A 74 9.15 6.03 -5.02
C MET A 74 8.38 7.34 -5.20
N GLY A 75 8.62 8.37 -4.37
CA GLY A 75 7.93 9.66 -4.47
C GLY A 75 6.62 9.78 -3.67
N LYS A 76 6.46 8.97 -2.60
CA LYS A 76 5.29 9.02 -1.71
C LYS A 76 5.09 10.38 -1.05
N THR A 77 6.12 10.91 -0.38
CA THR A 77 6.10 12.22 0.28
C THR A 77 5.84 13.34 -0.73
N THR A 78 6.33 13.20 -1.97
CA THR A 78 6.02 14.14 -3.07
C THR A 78 4.53 14.14 -3.41
N PHE A 79 3.91 12.96 -3.50
CA PHE A 79 2.45 12.85 -3.73
C PHE A 79 1.65 13.36 -2.52
N ALA A 80 2.08 13.03 -1.30
CA ALA A 80 1.46 13.53 -0.06
C ALA A 80 1.47 15.07 -0.02
N GLN A 81 2.60 15.69 -0.35
CA GLN A 81 2.72 17.14 -0.43
C GLN A 81 1.79 17.73 -1.50
N ALA A 82 1.70 17.10 -2.67
CA ALA A 82 0.81 17.53 -3.75
C ALA A 82 -0.67 17.47 -3.33
N LEU A 83 -1.06 16.43 -2.60
CA LEU A 83 -2.41 16.27 -2.07
C LEU A 83 -2.70 17.27 -0.93
N ALA A 84 -1.75 17.49 -0.02
CA ALA A 84 -1.88 18.49 1.05
C ALA A 84 -2.09 19.90 0.50
N GLU A 85 -1.30 20.28 -0.51
CA GLU A 85 -1.46 21.57 -1.18
C GLU A 85 -2.82 21.66 -1.93
N HIS A 86 -3.28 20.56 -2.52
CA HIS A 86 -4.60 20.52 -3.17
C HIS A 86 -5.74 20.75 -2.18
N TYR A 87 -5.72 20.07 -1.03
CA TYR A 87 -6.71 20.26 0.02
C TYR A 87 -6.66 21.67 0.62
N ALA A 88 -5.47 22.22 0.88
CA ALA A 88 -5.32 23.59 1.35
C ALA A 88 -5.93 24.60 0.36
N LYS A 89 -5.69 24.44 -0.95
CA LYS A 89 -6.29 25.28 -2.00
C LYS A 89 -7.82 25.18 -2.08
N LYS A 90 -8.39 24.06 -1.64
CA LYS A 90 -9.84 23.85 -1.51
C LYS A 90 -10.42 24.43 -0.19
N GLY A 91 -9.60 25.11 0.61
CA GLY A 91 -10.01 25.74 1.86
C GLY A 91 -10.05 24.78 3.06
N LYS A 92 -9.48 23.58 2.94
CA LYS A 92 -9.35 22.65 4.07
C LYS A 92 -8.23 23.09 5.01
N VAL A 93 -8.46 22.96 6.31
CA VAL A 93 -7.44 23.15 7.34
C VAL A 93 -6.54 21.92 7.36
N VAL A 94 -5.34 22.06 6.80
CA VAL A 94 -4.37 20.97 6.69
C VAL A 94 -3.23 21.18 7.69
N LYS A 95 -2.83 20.09 8.35
CA LYS A 95 -1.62 20.04 9.18
C LYS A 95 -0.75 18.85 8.82
N THR A 96 0.53 18.90 9.15
CA THR A 96 1.46 17.77 8.94
C THR A 96 2.18 17.39 10.22
N ILE A 97 2.55 16.11 10.32
CA ILE A 97 3.46 15.56 11.32
C ILE A 97 4.63 14.95 10.56
N GLU A 98 5.84 15.47 10.80
CA GLU A 98 7.03 15.12 10.03
C GLU A 98 8.25 14.88 10.93
N SER A 99 9.23 14.11 10.44
CA SER A 99 10.50 13.87 11.14
C SER A 99 11.63 13.55 10.16
N PRO A 100 12.43 14.54 9.72
CA PRO A 100 12.30 15.99 9.93
C PRO A 100 11.21 16.64 9.05
N ARG A 101 10.90 17.92 9.29
CA ARG A 101 10.04 18.75 8.41
C ARG A 101 10.70 18.98 7.04
N ASP A 102 10.32 18.16 6.07
CA ASP A 102 10.89 18.10 4.72
C ASP A 102 9.92 18.59 3.64
N MET A 103 8.61 18.57 3.89
CA MET A 103 7.61 19.00 2.92
C MET A 103 7.71 20.50 2.66
N VAL A 104 7.65 20.88 1.39
CA VAL A 104 7.62 22.28 0.94
C VAL A 104 6.18 22.68 0.65
N LEU A 105 5.50 23.12 1.70
CA LEU A 105 4.09 23.46 1.70
C LEU A 105 3.87 24.98 1.76
N PRO A 106 2.69 25.47 1.35
CA PRO A 106 2.39 26.89 1.45
C PRO A 106 2.13 27.28 2.93
N PRO A 107 2.29 28.56 3.31
CA PRO A 107 2.28 29.02 4.71
C PRO A 107 1.01 28.70 5.50
N GLU A 108 -0.13 28.52 4.82
CA GLU A 108 -1.40 28.13 5.42
C GLU A 108 -1.40 26.70 5.99
N VAL A 109 -0.47 25.84 5.58
CA VAL A 109 -0.33 24.48 6.11
C VAL A 109 0.63 24.48 7.29
N VAL A 110 0.11 24.11 8.48
CA VAL A 110 0.91 24.07 9.71
C VAL A 110 1.69 22.75 9.80
N GLN A 111 3.01 22.85 9.92
CA GLN A 111 3.91 21.69 9.99
C GLN A 111 4.45 21.45 11.40
N TYR A 112 4.08 20.31 11.99
CA TYR A 112 4.64 19.85 13.26
C TYR A 112 5.83 18.93 13.03
N SER A 113 6.86 19.10 13.85
CA SER A 113 7.99 18.18 13.91
C SER A 113 7.81 17.22 15.07
N LYS A 114 7.86 15.92 14.80
CA LYS A 114 7.86 14.89 15.83
C LYS A 114 9.10 14.98 16.74
N ASN A 115 10.18 15.60 16.27
CA ASN A 115 11.42 15.71 17.03
C ASN A 115 11.35 16.73 18.17
N PHE A 116 10.44 17.70 18.08
CA PHE A 116 10.23 18.73 19.11
C PHE A 116 9.05 18.44 20.02
N ALA A 117 8.21 17.46 19.67
CA ALA A 117 7.05 17.11 20.44
C ALA A 117 7.41 16.22 21.63
N GLU A 118 6.84 16.54 22.79
CA GLU A 118 6.80 15.61 23.91
C GLU A 118 5.84 14.45 23.61
N LYS A 119 5.91 13.42 24.45
CA LYS A 119 4.99 12.28 24.33
C LYS A 119 3.55 12.76 24.46
N ASP A 120 2.68 12.32 23.56
CA ASP A 120 1.24 12.64 23.52
C ASP A 120 0.92 14.13 23.25
N GLU A 121 1.89 15.03 23.16
CA GLU A 121 1.65 16.45 22.87
C GLU A 121 1.00 16.67 21.50
N LEU A 122 1.49 15.97 20.47
CA LEU A 122 0.88 16.02 19.13
C LEU A 122 -0.57 15.53 19.14
N HIS A 123 -0.85 14.49 19.93
CA HIS A 123 -2.20 13.96 20.07
C HIS A 123 -3.15 15.03 20.61
N ASP A 124 -2.79 15.64 21.74
CA ASP A 124 -3.63 16.61 22.42
C ASP A 124 -3.84 17.88 21.58
N ILE A 125 -2.77 18.41 20.97
CA ILE A 125 -2.87 19.59 20.10
C ILE A 125 -3.76 19.31 18.90
N LEU A 126 -3.64 18.15 18.26
CA LEU A 126 -4.41 17.83 17.06
C LEU A 126 -5.87 17.57 17.39
N LEU A 127 -6.19 16.92 18.52
CA LEU A 127 -7.57 16.77 18.98
C LEU A 127 -8.22 18.12 19.35
N LEU A 128 -7.48 19.02 20.00
CA LEU A 128 -7.98 20.34 20.36
C LEU A 128 -8.19 21.24 19.15
N SER A 129 -7.26 21.20 18.19
CA SER A 129 -7.30 22.07 17.02
C SER A 129 -8.16 21.53 15.88
N ARG A 130 -8.47 20.23 15.90
CA ARG A 130 -9.41 19.52 15.01
C ARG A 130 -9.32 19.95 13.54
N PRO A 131 -8.15 19.77 12.89
CA PRO A 131 -8.00 20.09 11.47
C PRO A 131 -8.89 19.19 10.61
N ASP A 132 -9.17 19.62 9.37
CA ASP A 132 -9.88 18.78 8.40
C ASP A 132 -9.02 17.56 8.04
N TYR A 133 -7.73 17.79 7.75
CA TYR A 133 -6.79 16.71 7.43
C TYR A 133 -5.44 16.87 8.15
N THR A 134 -4.91 15.75 8.62
CA THR A 134 -3.53 15.64 9.10
C THR A 134 -2.73 14.65 8.25
N PHE A 135 -1.62 15.13 7.68
CA PHE A 135 -0.68 14.31 6.93
C PHE A 135 0.42 13.82 7.86
N PHE A 136 0.56 12.51 7.99
CA PHE A 136 1.61 11.91 8.78
C PHE A 136 2.68 11.34 7.84
N ASP A 137 3.80 12.05 7.72
CA ASP A 137 4.93 11.56 6.94
C ASP A 137 5.65 10.48 7.73
N GLU A 138 5.60 9.26 7.17
CA GLU A 138 6.35 8.10 7.62
C GLU A 138 5.89 7.44 8.93
N LEU A 139 4.81 6.67 8.84
CA LEU A 139 4.38 5.73 9.90
C LEU A 139 5.39 4.59 10.04
N ARG A 140 6.14 4.56 11.14
CA ARG A 140 7.21 3.56 11.38
C ARG A 140 6.91 2.63 12.55
N GLY A 141 6.45 3.17 13.68
CA GLY A 141 6.31 2.43 14.93
C GLY A 141 4.88 2.41 15.49
N ASP A 142 4.66 1.64 16.55
CA ASP A 142 3.33 1.44 17.14
C ASP A 142 2.69 2.73 17.64
N ASP A 143 3.47 3.65 18.21
CA ASP A 143 2.96 4.96 18.62
C ASP A 143 2.45 5.80 17.44
N ASP A 144 3.05 5.67 16.25
CA ASP A 144 2.60 6.37 15.04
C ASP A 144 1.24 5.82 14.58
N PHE A 145 1.11 4.49 14.57
CA PHE A 145 -0.14 3.82 14.22
C PHE A 145 -1.24 4.15 15.24
N ARG A 146 -0.93 4.15 16.53
CA ARG A 146 -1.89 4.54 17.58
C ARG A 146 -2.37 5.97 17.37
N LEU A 147 -1.46 6.92 17.19
CA LEU A 147 -1.81 8.32 16.93
C LEU A 147 -2.68 8.46 15.68
N TYR A 148 -2.34 7.76 14.58
CA TYR A 148 -3.15 7.76 13.36
C TYR A 148 -4.58 7.26 13.62
N VAL A 149 -4.71 6.14 14.34
CA VAL A 149 -6.01 5.54 14.66
C VAL A 149 -6.84 6.46 15.54
N ASP A 150 -6.26 7.01 16.62
CA ASP A 150 -6.97 7.85 17.58
C ASP A 150 -7.50 9.13 16.91
N LEU A 151 -6.67 9.80 16.10
CA LEU A 151 -7.09 10.98 15.35
C LEU A 151 -8.18 10.63 14.33
N ARG A 152 -8.07 9.49 13.64
CA ARG A 152 -9.11 9.04 12.71
C ARG A 152 -10.44 8.79 13.38
N LEU A 153 -10.44 8.14 14.54
CA LEU A 153 -11.66 7.85 15.29
C LEU A 153 -12.27 9.12 15.90
N ALA A 154 -11.48 10.16 16.16
CA ALA A 154 -11.96 11.48 16.55
C ALA A 154 -12.60 12.29 15.39
N GLY A 155 -12.57 11.74 14.17
CA GLY A 155 -13.16 12.34 12.97
C GLY A 155 -12.25 13.31 12.24
N ILE A 156 -10.93 13.26 12.47
CA ILE A 156 -9.94 14.02 11.70
C ILE A 156 -9.56 13.17 10.48
N GLY A 157 -9.60 13.74 9.28
CA GLY A 157 -9.10 13.09 8.08
C GLY A 157 -7.60 12.84 8.21
N MET A 158 -7.13 11.64 7.91
CA MET A 158 -5.72 11.28 8.03
C MET A 158 -5.17 10.80 6.69
N VAL A 159 -3.96 11.29 6.38
CA VAL A 159 -3.17 10.82 5.25
C VAL A 159 -1.83 10.29 5.77
N GLY A 160 -1.70 8.97 5.83
CA GLY A 160 -0.52 8.30 6.37
C GLY A 160 0.43 7.85 5.26
N VAL A 161 1.68 8.29 5.29
CA VAL A 161 2.71 7.79 4.38
C VAL A 161 3.43 6.63 5.02
N LEU A 162 3.54 5.48 4.34
CA LEU A 162 4.25 4.32 4.86
C LEU A 162 5.00 3.55 3.78
N HIS A 163 6.04 2.81 4.21
CA HIS A 163 6.79 1.94 3.31
C HIS A 163 6.09 0.59 3.16
N ALA A 164 5.79 0.20 1.94
CA ALA A 164 5.15 -1.07 1.64
C ALA A 164 5.66 -1.60 0.30
N THR A 165 5.89 -2.90 0.21
CA THR A 165 6.29 -3.57 -1.04
C THR A 165 5.09 -3.91 -1.92
N SER A 166 3.92 -4.11 -1.29
CA SER A 166 2.63 -4.24 -1.94
C SER A 166 1.61 -3.29 -1.30
N PRO A 167 0.52 -2.93 -1.98
CA PRO A 167 -0.49 -2.09 -1.37
C PRO A 167 -1.29 -2.80 -0.27
N ILE A 168 -1.41 -4.14 -0.30
CA ILE A 168 -2.09 -4.88 0.78
C ILE A 168 -1.27 -4.88 2.07
N ASP A 169 0.07 -4.86 1.97
CA ASP A 169 0.97 -4.78 3.14
C ASP A 169 0.67 -3.51 3.97
N ALA A 170 0.17 -2.44 3.33
CA ALA A 170 -0.17 -1.20 4.01
C ALA A 170 -1.32 -1.38 5.02
N ILE A 171 -2.36 -2.12 4.62
CA ILE A 171 -3.51 -2.44 5.46
C ILE A 171 -3.11 -3.45 6.53
N GLN A 172 -2.26 -4.43 6.18
CA GLN A 172 -1.77 -5.44 7.11
C GLN A 172 -1.04 -4.87 8.32
N ARG A 173 -0.42 -3.68 8.19
CA ARG A 173 0.18 -2.98 9.34
C ARG A 173 -0.83 -2.55 10.40
N PHE A 174 -2.12 -2.49 10.09
CA PHE A 174 -3.16 -2.18 11.07
C PHE A 174 -3.80 -3.43 11.67
N ILE A 175 -3.63 -4.60 11.02
CA ILE A 175 -4.15 -5.86 11.54
C ILE A 175 -3.46 -6.21 12.86
N GLY A 176 -4.25 -6.56 13.87
CA GLY A 176 -3.78 -6.84 15.22
C GLY A 176 -3.53 -5.60 16.09
N ARG A 177 -3.52 -4.39 15.49
CA ARG A 177 -3.53 -3.12 16.22
C ARG A 177 -4.94 -2.59 16.45
N VAL A 178 -5.87 -2.94 15.56
CA VAL A 178 -7.28 -2.57 15.64
C VAL A 178 -8.18 -3.77 15.35
N GLU A 179 -9.42 -3.70 15.82
CA GLU A 179 -10.44 -4.68 15.49
C GLU A 179 -10.75 -4.66 13.98
N LEU A 180 -11.00 -5.83 13.41
CA LEU A 180 -11.28 -6.00 11.98
C LEU A 180 -12.40 -5.06 11.49
N GLY A 181 -13.47 -4.94 12.28
CA GLY A 181 -14.63 -4.11 11.96
C GLY A 181 -14.33 -2.61 11.89
N MET A 182 -13.26 -2.16 12.55
CA MET A 182 -12.85 -0.75 12.55
C MET A 182 -11.95 -0.38 11.37
N ILE A 183 -11.37 -1.36 10.66
CA ILE A 183 -10.40 -1.09 9.59
C ILE A 183 -10.97 -0.11 8.53
N PRO A 184 -12.17 -0.30 7.95
CA PRO A 184 -12.70 0.65 6.96
C PRO A 184 -12.98 2.03 7.52
N SER A 185 -13.31 2.12 8.81
CA SER A 185 -13.54 3.40 9.49
C SER A 185 -12.25 4.18 9.70
N ILE A 186 -11.09 3.52 9.68
CA ILE A 186 -9.75 4.11 9.89
C ILE A 186 -9.02 4.29 8.55
N ILE A 187 -9.19 3.33 7.63
CA ILE A 187 -8.57 3.29 6.31
C ILE A 187 -9.65 2.91 5.30
N ASP A 188 -10.06 3.86 4.48
CA ASP A 188 -11.01 3.64 3.40
C ASP A 188 -10.33 3.64 2.02
N THR A 189 -9.11 4.19 1.92
CA THR A 189 -8.41 4.38 0.65
C THR A 189 -6.92 4.09 0.80
N VAL A 190 -6.36 3.27 -0.08
CA VAL A 190 -4.91 3.03 -0.17
C VAL A 190 -4.41 3.40 -1.56
N ILE A 191 -3.44 4.31 -1.64
CA ILE A 191 -2.84 4.78 -2.87
C ILE A 191 -1.41 4.25 -2.95
N PHE A 192 -1.12 3.43 -3.94
CA PHE A 192 0.21 2.90 -4.15
C PHE A 192 0.99 3.75 -5.16
N ILE A 193 2.16 4.19 -4.75
CA ILE A 193 3.08 4.98 -5.58
C ILE A 193 4.23 4.09 -6.06
N ASP A 194 4.39 4.00 -7.37
CA ASP A 194 5.53 3.37 -8.04
C ASP A 194 6.16 4.36 -9.02
N LYS A 195 7.48 4.54 -8.93
CA LYS A 195 8.27 5.44 -9.80
C LYS A 195 7.65 6.83 -10.00
N GLY A 196 7.17 7.43 -8.90
CA GLY A 196 6.58 8.77 -8.90
C GLY A 196 5.18 8.85 -9.51
N ARG A 197 4.47 7.73 -9.71
CA ARG A 197 3.11 7.70 -10.25
C ARG A 197 2.20 6.86 -9.37
N VAL A 198 0.90 7.18 -9.38
CA VAL A 198 -0.12 6.33 -8.78
C VAL A 198 -0.30 5.10 -9.67
N SER A 199 0.07 3.92 -9.17
CA SER A 199 0.00 2.68 -9.94
C SER A 199 -1.19 1.79 -9.58
N LYS A 200 -1.72 1.92 -8.35
CA LYS A 200 -2.87 1.16 -7.86
C LYS A 200 -3.58 1.98 -6.79
N VAL A 201 -4.91 1.89 -6.75
CA VAL A 201 -5.71 2.44 -5.65
C VAL A 201 -6.64 1.34 -5.17
N TYR A 202 -6.64 1.09 -3.86
CA TYR A 202 -7.63 0.24 -3.22
C TYR A 202 -8.67 1.06 -2.48
N GLU A 203 -9.90 0.59 -2.57
CA GLU A 203 -10.99 0.94 -1.68
C GLU A 203 -11.18 -0.19 -0.68
N VAL A 204 -11.34 0.18 0.59
CA VAL A 204 -11.52 -0.75 1.71
C VAL A 204 -12.94 -0.58 2.24
N GLY A 205 -13.69 -1.68 2.29
CA GLY A 205 -15.06 -1.70 2.80
C GLY A 205 -15.30 -2.90 3.70
N ILE A 206 -16.45 -2.94 4.39
CA ILE A 206 -16.88 -4.09 5.17
C ILE A 206 -18.23 -4.57 4.69
N THR A 207 -18.41 -5.89 4.67
CA THR A 207 -19.68 -6.54 4.38
C THR A 207 -19.84 -7.78 5.23
N VAL A 208 -21.07 -8.27 5.36
CA VAL A 208 -21.36 -9.55 6.00
C VAL A 208 -21.66 -10.56 4.91
N LYS A 209 -20.77 -11.54 4.74
CA LYS A 209 -20.91 -12.59 3.72
C LYS A 209 -20.19 -13.88 4.11
N LEU A 210 -20.33 -14.91 3.28
CA LEU A 210 -19.47 -16.09 3.33
C LEU A 210 -18.12 -15.75 2.66
N PRO A 211 -16.98 -15.84 3.36
CA PRO A 211 -15.68 -15.58 2.76
C PRO A 211 -15.33 -16.57 1.63
N THR A 212 -14.53 -16.11 0.69
CA THR A 212 -14.06 -16.88 -0.47
C THR A 212 -13.24 -18.08 0.01
N GLY A 213 -13.60 -19.29 -0.46
CA GLY A 213 -12.90 -20.53 -0.13
C GLY A 213 -13.48 -21.32 1.05
N LEU A 214 -14.50 -20.80 1.72
CA LEU A 214 -15.27 -21.54 2.74
C LEU A 214 -16.53 -22.17 2.13
N LYS A 215 -17.00 -23.26 2.74
CA LYS A 215 -18.23 -23.98 2.31
C LYS A 215 -19.46 -23.36 2.96
N GLU A 216 -20.63 -23.50 2.31
CA GLU A 216 -21.92 -22.95 2.77
C GLU A 216 -22.37 -23.40 4.17
N ALA A 217 -21.80 -24.49 4.71
CA ALA A 217 -22.05 -24.93 6.08
C ALA A 217 -21.48 -23.98 7.15
N GLU A 218 -20.65 -23.00 6.76
CA GLU A 218 -20.12 -21.97 7.67
C GLU A 218 -21.01 -20.72 7.68
N LEU A 219 -21.19 -20.13 8.87
CA LEU A 219 -21.99 -18.91 9.04
C LEU A 219 -21.33 -17.69 8.38
N SER A 220 -22.19 -16.79 7.88
CA SER A 220 -21.79 -15.48 7.39
C SER A 220 -21.12 -14.68 8.52
N ARG A 221 -20.05 -13.96 8.18
CA ARG A 221 -19.27 -13.17 9.15
C ARG A 221 -18.88 -11.82 8.56
N PRO A 222 -18.44 -10.86 9.38
CA PRO A 222 -17.86 -9.62 8.89
C PRO A 222 -16.58 -9.92 8.09
N VAL A 223 -16.52 -9.41 6.87
CA VAL A 223 -15.38 -9.50 5.96
C VAL A 223 -15.05 -8.10 5.50
N VAL A 224 -13.79 -7.70 5.67
CA VAL A 224 -13.26 -6.50 5.05
C VAL A 224 -12.86 -6.83 3.62
N GLU A 225 -13.47 -6.14 2.68
CA GLU A 225 -13.21 -6.25 1.25
C GLU A 225 -12.20 -5.19 0.82
N VAL A 226 -11.18 -5.62 0.09
CA VAL A 226 -10.21 -4.73 -0.55
C VAL A 226 -10.37 -4.84 -2.06
N ARG A 227 -10.89 -3.78 -2.67
CA ARG A 227 -11.23 -3.72 -4.09
C ARG A 227 -10.32 -2.77 -4.83
N ASP A 228 -9.93 -3.10 -6.06
CA ASP A 228 -9.35 -2.11 -6.96
C ASP A 228 -10.38 -1.00 -7.20
N PHE A 229 -10.03 0.25 -6.90
CA PHE A 229 -10.98 1.36 -6.98
C PHE A 229 -11.37 1.71 -8.43
N ILE A 230 -10.48 1.45 -9.38
CA ILE A 230 -10.68 1.75 -10.79
C ILE A 230 -11.53 0.65 -11.43
N THR A 231 -11.18 -0.62 -11.23
CA THR A 231 -11.89 -1.77 -11.84
C THR A 231 -13.06 -2.29 -11.00
N GLU A 232 -13.17 -1.87 -9.74
CA GLU A 232 -14.15 -2.32 -8.73
C GLU A 232 -14.06 -3.83 -8.38
N GLU A 233 -13.02 -4.50 -8.88
CA GLU A 233 -12.79 -5.92 -8.67
C GLU A 233 -12.29 -6.18 -7.24
N LEU A 234 -12.89 -7.19 -6.60
CA LEU A 234 -12.45 -7.68 -5.30
C LEU A 234 -11.13 -8.45 -5.45
N GLU A 235 -10.06 -7.94 -4.84
CA GLU A 235 -8.73 -8.56 -4.92
C GLU A 235 -8.35 -9.28 -3.63
N TYR A 236 -8.75 -8.76 -2.47
CA TYR A 236 -8.50 -9.39 -1.17
C TYR A 236 -9.71 -9.34 -0.25
N GLU A 237 -9.80 -10.33 0.62
CA GLU A 237 -10.70 -10.40 1.76
C GLU A 237 -9.89 -10.52 3.04
N ILE A 238 -10.29 -9.79 4.07
CA ILE A 238 -9.69 -9.88 5.39
C ILE A 238 -10.80 -10.28 6.36
N TYR A 239 -10.61 -11.39 7.06
CA TYR A 239 -11.60 -11.91 7.99
C TYR A 239 -10.95 -12.73 9.11
N THR A 240 -11.72 -12.95 10.18
CA THR A 240 -11.28 -13.75 11.31
C THR A 240 -11.57 -15.24 11.04
N PHE A 241 -10.54 -16.07 11.19
CA PHE A 241 -10.61 -17.53 11.15
C PHE A 241 -10.03 -18.09 12.46
N GLY A 242 -10.89 -18.67 13.30
CA GLY A 242 -10.53 -18.98 14.69
C GLY A 242 -10.26 -17.69 15.46
N GLU A 243 -9.06 -17.57 16.04
CA GLU A 243 -8.60 -16.37 16.76
C GLU A 243 -7.65 -15.48 15.91
N GLN A 244 -7.38 -15.88 14.67
CA GLN A 244 -6.44 -15.18 13.80
C GLN A 244 -7.17 -14.38 12.71
N THR A 245 -6.69 -13.16 12.46
CA THR A 245 -7.12 -12.39 11.29
C THR A 245 -6.26 -12.81 10.09
N VAL A 246 -6.90 -13.27 9.03
CA VAL A 246 -6.23 -13.72 7.80
C VAL A 246 -6.55 -12.77 6.64
N VAL A 247 -5.58 -12.60 5.75
CA VAL A 247 -5.74 -11.86 4.48
C VAL A 247 -5.69 -12.86 3.34
N ILE A 248 -6.80 -13.01 2.62
CA ILE A 248 -6.95 -13.98 1.55
C ILE A 248 -7.08 -13.25 0.21
N PRO A 249 -6.20 -13.51 -0.77
CA PRO A 249 -6.38 -13.01 -2.12
C PRO A 249 -7.55 -13.76 -2.80
N VAL A 250 -8.55 -13.02 -3.30
CA VAL A 250 -9.74 -13.56 -3.97
C VAL A 250 -9.42 -13.93 -5.41
N LYS A 251 -8.65 -13.08 -6.09
CA LYS A 251 -7.90 -13.55 -7.25
C LYS A 251 -6.81 -14.44 -6.69
N LYS A 252 -6.90 -15.76 -6.92
CA LYS A 252 -5.69 -16.59 -7.07
C LYS A 252 -4.79 -15.72 -7.93
N GLU A 253 -3.62 -15.32 -7.43
CA GLU A 253 -2.62 -14.75 -8.31
C GLU A 253 -2.70 -15.63 -9.56
N LYS A 254 -3.00 -15.03 -10.72
CA LYS A 254 -2.39 -15.57 -11.92
C LYS A 254 -0.89 -15.31 -11.68
N LYS A 255 -0.27 -16.07 -10.74
CA LYS A 255 1.15 -16.37 -10.71
C LYS A 255 1.39 -16.65 -12.15
N ARG A 256 2.07 -15.72 -12.84
CA ARG A 256 2.29 -15.75 -14.29
C ARG A 256 2.24 -17.20 -14.72
N VAL A 257 1.06 -17.65 -15.16
CA VAL A 257 0.97 -18.91 -15.84
C VAL A 257 1.72 -18.53 -17.06
N ASP A 258 2.97 -18.98 -17.12
CA ASP A 258 3.95 -18.52 -18.08
C ASP A 258 3.20 -18.57 -19.41
N THR A 259 2.83 -17.42 -19.96
CA THR A 259 1.83 -17.38 -21.05
C THR A 259 2.40 -18.15 -22.24
N ARG A 260 3.73 -18.25 -22.25
CA ARG A 260 4.59 -19.13 -23.01
C ARG A 260 4.43 -20.63 -22.71
N LEU A 261 4.39 -21.06 -21.44
CA LEU A 261 4.10 -22.45 -21.08
C LEU A 261 2.69 -22.86 -21.51
N LYS A 262 1.67 -22.02 -21.24
CA LYS A 262 0.29 -22.32 -21.63
C LYS A 262 0.14 -22.44 -23.15
N SER A 263 0.65 -21.47 -23.91
CA SER A 263 0.66 -21.53 -25.39
C SER A 263 1.47 -22.71 -25.94
N GLN A 264 2.60 -23.06 -25.31
CA GLN A 264 3.38 -24.24 -25.69
C GLN A 264 2.64 -25.55 -25.41
N LEU A 265 1.95 -25.66 -24.28
CA LEU A 265 1.14 -26.84 -23.96
C LEU A 265 -0.07 -26.95 -24.90
N GLU A 266 -0.79 -25.86 -25.16
CA GLU A 266 -1.90 -25.79 -26.11
C GLU A 266 -1.47 -26.19 -27.53
N SER A 267 -0.29 -25.75 -28.00
CA SER A 267 0.24 -26.16 -29.31
C SER A 267 0.57 -27.66 -29.41
N LEU A 268 0.83 -28.31 -28.27
CA LEU A 268 1.23 -29.71 -28.21
C LEU A 268 0.07 -30.66 -27.93
N ILE A 269 -1.07 -30.13 -27.50
CA ILE A 269 -2.26 -30.87 -27.06
C ILE A 269 -3.47 -30.40 -27.89
N PRO A 270 -3.79 -31.08 -29.00
CA PRO A 270 -5.03 -30.82 -29.73
C PRO A 270 -6.23 -31.18 -28.84
N ASN A 271 -7.17 -30.27 -28.67
CA ASN A 271 -8.46 -30.49 -27.97
C ASN A 271 -8.36 -30.97 -26.51
N GLY A 272 -7.32 -30.62 -25.77
CA GLY A 272 -7.22 -30.89 -24.33
C GLY A 272 -7.43 -29.63 -23.49
N GLU A 273 -8.13 -29.76 -22.37
CA GLU A 273 -8.29 -28.69 -21.40
C GLU A 273 -7.12 -28.70 -20.41
N ILE A 274 -6.54 -27.52 -20.15
CA ILE A 274 -5.40 -27.36 -19.25
C ILE A 274 -5.85 -26.56 -18.03
N GLU A 275 -5.88 -27.21 -16.88
CA GLU A 275 -6.20 -26.62 -15.59
C GLU A 275 -4.94 -26.54 -14.72
N PHE A 276 -4.72 -25.39 -14.10
CA PHE A 276 -3.63 -25.21 -13.13
C PHE A 276 -4.19 -25.44 -11.72
N ILE A 277 -3.69 -26.46 -11.02
CA ILE A 277 -4.16 -26.85 -9.69
C ILE A 277 -3.09 -26.47 -8.65
N GLY A 278 -3.47 -25.60 -7.71
CA GLY A 278 -2.59 -25.18 -6.62
C GLY A 278 -1.35 -24.41 -7.10
N SER A 279 -0.25 -24.53 -6.34
CA SER A 279 0.99 -23.78 -6.57
C SER A 279 1.97 -24.45 -7.54
N ASN A 280 1.90 -25.77 -7.70
CA ASN A 280 2.90 -26.57 -8.43
C ASN A 280 2.30 -27.67 -9.34
N GLN A 281 0.98 -27.74 -9.56
CA GLN A 281 0.39 -28.81 -10.39
C GLN A 281 -0.34 -28.29 -11.63
N ILE A 282 -0.20 -29.01 -12.74
CA ILE A 282 -0.96 -28.83 -13.98
C ILE A 282 -1.73 -30.11 -14.25
N LEU A 283 -3.04 -30.00 -14.39
CA LEU A 283 -3.93 -31.04 -14.83
C LEU A 283 -4.24 -30.84 -16.30
N ILE A 284 -4.00 -31.86 -17.11
CA ILE A 284 -4.43 -31.89 -18.51
C ILE A 284 -5.54 -32.92 -18.63
N LYS A 285 -6.74 -32.44 -18.96
CA LYS A 285 -7.89 -33.27 -19.33
C LYS A 285 -7.86 -33.53 -20.82
N VAL A 286 -7.94 -34.80 -21.19
CA VAL A 286 -7.76 -35.24 -22.57
C VAL A 286 -8.91 -36.17 -22.96
N PRO A 287 -9.61 -35.91 -24.06
CA PRO A 287 -10.58 -36.85 -24.58
C PRO A 287 -9.90 -38.15 -25.08
N ARG A 288 -10.56 -39.30 -24.87
CA ARG A 288 -10.01 -40.65 -25.16
C ARG A 288 -9.47 -40.85 -26.58
N ASP A 289 -10.00 -40.11 -27.55
CA ASP A 289 -9.58 -40.13 -28.95
C ASP A 289 -8.14 -39.61 -29.16
N VAL A 290 -7.67 -38.68 -28.32
CA VAL A 290 -6.31 -38.09 -28.40
C VAL A 290 -5.33 -38.74 -27.41
N ALA A 291 -5.80 -39.62 -26.51
CA ALA A 291 -5.00 -40.24 -25.45
C ALA A 291 -3.72 -40.92 -25.94
N ARG A 292 -3.79 -41.68 -27.05
CA ARG A 292 -2.63 -42.37 -27.67
C ARG A 292 -1.53 -41.39 -28.15
N LEU A 293 -1.93 -40.23 -28.62
CA LEU A 293 -1.03 -39.20 -29.14
C LEU A 293 -0.31 -38.48 -27.99
N ILE A 294 -1.03 -38.29 -26.87
CA ILE A 294 -0.48 -37.71 -25.65
C ILE A 294 0.42 -38.67 -24.92
N THR A 295 0.16 -39.98 -24.90
CA THR A 295 1.09 -40.97 -24.31
C THR A 295 2.48 -40.90 -24.95
N LYS A 296 2.55 -40.71 -26.29
CA LYS A 296 3.82 -40.53 -27.01
C LYS A 296 4.51 -39.20 -26.68
N ARG A 297 3.74 -38.15 -26.36
CA ARG A 297 4.25 -36.80 -26.03
C ARG A 297 4.42 -36.55 -24.52
N ALA A 298 3.96 -37.46 -23.66
CA ALA A 298 3.91 -37.28 -22.21
C ALA A 298 5.27 -36.96 -21.60
N ARG A 299 6.35 -37.60 -22.08
CA ARG A 299 7.72 -37.33 -21.62
C ARG A 299 8.17 -35.90 -21.94
N ARG A 300 7.75 -35.36 -23.08
CA ARG A 300 8.08 -33.98 -23.51
C ARG A 300 7.25 -32.95 -22.72
N LEU A 301 5.98 -33.24 -22.47
CA LEU A 301 5.08 -32.40 -21.68
C LEU A 301 5.53 -32.31 -20.21
N ARG A 302 5.91 -33.44 -19.60
CA ARG A 302 6.46 -33.47 -18.23
C ARG A 302 7.76 -32.68 -18.11
N LYS A 303 8.72 -32.90 -19.02
CA LYS A 303 9.98 -32.12 -19.05
C LYS A 303 9.75 -30.62 -19.22
N LEU A 304 8.72 -30.25 -20.00
CA LEU A 304 8.36 -28.84 -20.18
C LEU A 304 7.81 -28.27 -18.87
N ALA A 305 6.86 -28.95 -18.22
CA ALA A 305 6.32 -28.51 -16.94
C ALA A 305 7.39 -28.43 -15.83
N GLU A 306 8.27 -29.43 -15.73
CA GLU A 306 9.39 -29.45 -14.77
C GLU A 306 10.33 -28.25 -14.95
N LYS A 307 10.62 -27.84 -16.19
CA LYS A 307 11.44 -26.66 -16.49
C LYS A 307 10.85 -25.37 -15.89
N TYR A 308 9.53 -25.31 -15.76
CA TYR A 308 8.80 -24.18 -15.19
C TYR A 308 8.37 -24.41 -13.73
N GLY A 309 8.84 -25.49 -13.09
CA GLY A 309 8.56 -25.79 -11.68
C GLY A 309 7.19 -26.44 -11.41
N TYR A 310 6.55 -27.00 -12.44
CA TYR A 310 5.24 -27.66 -12.33
C TYR A 310 5.34 -29.18 -12.47
N GLU A 311 4.52 -29.89 -11.70
CA GLU A 311 4.23 -31.32 -11.81
C GLU A 311 2.98 -31.53 -12.68
N LEU A 312 3.04 -32.46 -13.62
CA LEU A 312 2.02 -32.60 -14.67
C LEU A 312 1.25 -33.92 -14.52
N LYS A 313 -0.06 -33.81 -14.32
CA LYS A 313 -1.02 -34.91 -14.21
C LYS A 313 -1.91 -34.97 -15.45
N PHE A 314 -2.26 -36.19 -15.85
CA PHE A 314 -3.18 -36.45 -16.94
C PHE A 314 -4.45 -37.07 -16.39
N GLU A 315 -5.59 -36.54 -16.80
CA GLU A 315 -6.92 -37.10 -16.57
C GLU A 315 -7.55 -37.38 -17.92
N MET A 316 -8.13 -38.58 -18.07
CA MET A 316 -8.79 -38.99 -19.32
C MET A 316 -10.29 -38.79 -19.16
N GLU A 317 -10.90 -38.06 -20.10
CA GLU A 317 -12.36 -37.99 -20.27
C GLU A 317 -12.78 -38.94 -21.41
#